data_AF-A0A6B0D5U2-F1
#
_entry.id   AF-A0A6B0D5U2-F1
#
_cell.length_a   1.000
_cell.length_b   1.000
_cell.length_c   1.000
_cell.angle_alpha   90.00
_cell.angle_beta   90.00
_cell.angle_gamma   90.00
#
_symmetry.space_group_name_H-M   'P 1'
#
loop_
_entity.id
_entity.type
_entity.pdbx_description
1 polymer ?
#
loop_
_entity_poly.entity_id
_entity_poly.type
_entity_poly.pdbx_seq_one_letter_code
_entity_poly.pdbx_strand_id
1 'polypeptide(L)'
;MTTQLNINSVIENAKRVITPLSPISIFAARNPWEGLEADTFEDVAKWLRDVRDVDIFPNKALIESAVARGELDESVFNQLVTDMLLEHHYNIPQHYINLYIDNIKTLKDVPASYMNHSNVDVVADLLLEKSKRDMADSYHHYDVRPMSDAIIDEQGEPLSEQVNRQMIKWTKLYIDQFLSSWTMPKREQSFYHAWLHLAQHDHSFTKAQRQVIKGLPNDPKMTIESVLNHFSIAQEDYQAYVEGHLLALPGWAGMLYYRSQQHHFEQHLLTDYLASR
;
A
#
# COMPACT_ATOMS: atom_id res chain seq x y z
N MET A 1 5.61 -6.08 32.25
CA MET A 1 4.44 -6.85 31.81
C MET A 1 3.95 -6.19 30.54
N THR A 2 4.35 -6.73 29.39
CA THR A 2 3.94 -6.21 28.08
C THR A 2 2.47 -6.55 27.89
N THR A 3 1.61 -5.54 27.84
CA THR A 3 0.18 -5.72 27.58
C THR A 3 0.07 -6.29 26.16
N GLN A 4 -0.30 -7.56 26.03
CA GLN A 4 -0.47 -8.20 24.73
C GLN A 4 -1.49 -7.40 23.93
N LEU A 5 -1.06 -6.85 22.79
CA LEU A 5 -1.91 -6.02 21.94
C LEU A 5 -3.12 -6.83 21.48
N ASN A 6 -4.33 -6.28 21.63
CA ASN A 6 -5.55 -6.95 21.21
C ASN A 6 -5.68 -6.87 19.69
N ILE A 7 -5.64 -8.03 19.01
CA ILE A 7 -5.70 -8.08 17.54
C ILE A 7 -6.97 -7.44 16.96
N ASN A 8 -8.09 -7.41 17.70
CA ASN A 8 -9.28 -6.70 17.26
C ASN A 8 -9.05 -5.20 17.17
N SER A 9 -8.35 -4.63 18.16
CA SER A 9 -8.00 -3.21 18.15
C SER A 9 -7.05 -2.87 17.00
N VAL A 10 -6.10 -3.77 16.70
CA VAL A 10 -5.21 -3.63 15.53
C VAL A 10 -6.03 -3.55 14.24
N ILE A 11 -6.94 -4.50 14.02
CA ILE A 11 -7.74 -4.57 12.80
C ILE A 11 -8.70 -3.37 12.70
N GLU A 12 -9.35 -2.99 13.81
CA GLU A 12 -10.25 -1.84 13.85
C GLU A 12 -9.52 -0.52 13.55
N ASN A 13 -8.29 -0.36 14.03
CA ASN A 13 -7.48 0.82 13.71
C ASN A 13 -6.99 0.79 12.26
N ALA A 14 -6.52 -0.37 11.80
CA ALA A 14 -5.97 -0.55 10.46
C ALA A 14 -7.00 -0.25 9.36
N LYS A 15 -8.30 -0.40 9.62
CA LYS A 15 -9.34 -0.08 8.62
C LYS A 15 -9.34 1.38 8.16
N ARG A 16 -8.67 2.29 8.88
CA ARG A 16 -8.54 3.72 8.50
C ARG A 16 -8.00 3.94 7.10
N VAL A 17 -7.29 2.94 6.54
CA VAL A 17 -6.62 3.01 5.24
C VAL A 17 -7.51 2.58 4.07
N ILE A 18 -8.75 2.16 4.36
CA ILE A 18 -9.71 1.71 3.37
C ILE A 18 -11.08 2.36 3.58
N THR A 19 -11.69 2.77 2.47
CA THR A 19 -13.06 3.30 2.45
C THR A 19 -14.06 2.14 2.30
N PRO A 20 -15.20 2.12 3.01
CA PRO A 20 -16.25 1.13 2.76
C PRO A 20 -16.94 1.40 1.42
N LEU A 21 -16.78 0.48 0.46
CA LEU A 21 -17.26 0.64 -0.92
C LEU A 21 -18.56 -0.12 -1.14
N SER A 22 -19.62 0.59 -1.53
CA SER A 22 -20.91 -0.03 -1.86
C SER A 22 -20.87 -0.72 -3.24
N PRO A 23 -21.76 -1.70 -3.50
CA PRO A 23 -21.91 -2.29 -4.82
C PRO A 23 -22.18 -1.24 -5.90
N ILE A 24 -21.72 -1.49 -7.12
CA ILE A 24 -21.88 -0.58 -8.28
C ILE A 24 -23.33 -0.14 -8.48
N SER A 25 -24.30 -1.03 -8.22
CA SER A 25 -25.73 -0.75 -8.36
C SER A 25 -26.26 0.36 -7.43
N ILE A 26 -25.54 0.68 -6.36
CA ILE A 26 -25.87 1.72 -5.37
C ILE A 26 -24.63 2.57 -5.06
N PHE A 27 -23.71 2.71 -6.01
CA PHE A 27 -22.46 3.42 -5.80
C PHE A 27 -22.72 4.91 -5.58
N ALA A 28 -22.38 5.39 -4.39
CA ALA A 28 -22.24 6.80 -4.11
C ALA A 28 -20.74 7.13 -4.13
N ALA A 29 -20.34 8.19 -4.82
CA ALA A 29 -18.96 8.64 -4.80
C ALA A 29 -18.52 8.90 -3.36
N ARG A 30 -17.47 8.19 -2.91
CA ARG A 30 -16.83 8.40 -1.61
C ARG A 30 -15.43 8.95 -1.81
N ASN A 31 -14.94 9.69 -0.81
CA ASN A 31 -13.55 10.10 -0.77
C ASN A 31 -12.66 8.84 -0.74
N PRO A 32 -11.73 8.65 -1.71
CA PRO A 32 -10.78 7.53 -1.68
C PRO A 32 -9.87 7.54 -0.44
N TRP A 33 -9.79 8.67 0.25
CA TRP A 33 -8.93 8.92 1.41
C TRP A 33 -9.72 9.16 2.70
N GLU A 34 -10.94 8.61 2.80
CA GLU A 34 -11.76 8.66 4.01
C GLU A 34 -10.97 8.07 5.19
N GLY A 35 -10.75 8.84 6.25
CA GLY A 35 -9.96 8.45 7.42
C GLY A 35 -8.51 8.99 7.47
N LEU A 36 -8.06 9.66 6.42
CA LEU A 36 -6.72 10.28 6.33
C LEU A 36 -6.76 11.82 6.35
N GLU A 37 -7.92 12.42 6.66
CA GLU A 37 -8.13 13.87 6.56
C GLU A 37 -7.37 14.69 7.62
N ALA A 38 -6.88 14.03 8.67
CA ALA A 38 -6.07 14.66 9.71
C ALA A 38 -4.59 14.81 9.29
N ASP A 39 -4.14 14.03 8.31
CA ASP A 39 -2.77 14.01 7.84
C ASP A 39 -2.58 14.99 6.68
N THR A 40 -1.34 15.47 6.49
CA THR A 40 -1.04 16.32 5.32
C THR A 40 -0.96 15.48 4.05
N PHE A 41 -1.21 16.10 2.89
CA PHE A 41 -1.07 15.42 1.60
C PHE A 41 0.33 14.82 1.42
N GLU A 42 1.37 15.54 1.84
CA GLU A 42 2.76 15.09 1.71
C GLU A 42 3.04 13.85 2.58
N ASP A 43 2.53 13.84 3.82
CA ASP A 43 2.71 12.69 4.72
C ASP A 43 1.99 11.45 4.18
N VAL A 44 0.75 11.61 3.69
CA VAL A 44 -0.01 10.52 3.07
C VAL A 44 0.67 10.02 1.79
N ALA A 45 1.18 10.92 0.95
CA ALA A 45 1.88 10.55 -0.28
C ALA A 45 3.15 9.73 0.00
N LYS A 46 3.95 10.18 0.96
CA LYS A 46 5.15 9.46 1.41
C LYS A 46 4.78 8.09 1.97
N TRP A 47 3.80 8.05 2.86
CA TRP A 47 3.33 6.81 3.46
C TRP A 47 2.85 5.79 2.42
N LEU A 48 2.06 6.20 1.43
CA LEU A 48 1.58 5.29 0.37
C LEU A 48 2.73 4.74 -0.50
N ARG A 49 3.72 5.57 -0.81
CA ARG A 49 4.93 5.15 -1.48
C ARG A 49 5.71 4.15 -0.62
N ASP A 50 5.79 4.40 0.68
CA ASP A 50 6.57 3.57 1.60
C ASP A 50 5.89 2.23 1.88
N VAL A 51 4.56 2.17 1.99
CA VAL A 51 3.85 0.90 2.26
C VAL A 51 3.61 0.10 0.97
N ARG A 52 3.33 0.74 -0.17
CA ARG A 52 2.83 0.06 -1.39
C ARG A 52 3.50 0.46 -2.69
N ASP A 53 4.59 1.22 -2.65
CA ASP A 53 5.29 1.73 -3.83
C ASP A 53 4.37 2.52 -4.78
N VAL A 54 3.37 3.19 -4.20
CA VAL A 54 2.43 4.04 -4.93
C VAL A 54 2.90 5.49 -4.86
N ASP A 55 3.34 6.02 -5.98
CA ASP A 55 3.61 7.46 -6.12
C ASP A 55 2.36 8.19 -6.60
N ILE A 56 1.80 9.04 -5.73
CA ILE A 56 0.65 9.89 -6.04
C ILE A 56 1.05 11.28 -6.51
N PHE A 57 2.35 11.61 -6.51
CA PHE A 57 2.79 12.88 -7.05
C PHE A 57 2.66 12.90 -8.59
N PRO A 58 2.40 14.07 -9.18
CA PRO A 58 2.47 14.24 -10.62
C PRO A 58 3.83 13.80 -11.15
N ASN A 59 3.83 12.87 -12.11
CA ASN A 59 5.08 12.53 -12.80
C ASN A 59 5.54 13.69 -13.70
N LYS A 60 6.81 13.65 -14.12
CA LYS A 60 7.42 14.69 -14.96
C LYS A 60 6.57 15.02 -16.21
N ALA A 61 6.08 14.01 -16.91
CA ALA A 61 5.29 14.20 -18.13
C ALA A 61 3.97 14.96 -17.87
N LEU A 62 3.32 14.69 -16.74
CA LEU A 62 2.11 15.41 -16.34
C LEU A 62 2.40 16.88 -16.04
N ILE A 63 3.51 17.16 -15.32
CA ILE A 63 3.96 18.52 -15.02
C ILE A 63 4.28 19.27 -16.32
N GLU A 64 5.07 18.67 -17.22
CA GLU A 64 5.42 19.28 -18.51
C GLU A 64 4.18 19.57 -19.36
N SER A 65 3.21 18.65 -19.39
CA SER A 65 1.94 18.88 -20.08
C SER A 65 1.15 20.02 -19.46
N ALA A 66 1.13 20.16 -18.13
CA ALA A 66 0.42 21.23 -17.44
C ALA A 66 1.07 22.59 -17.71
N VAL A 67 2.41 22.66 -17.71
CA VAL A 67 3.17 23.87 -18.12
C VAL A 67 2.84 24.25 -19.57
N ALA A 68 2.89 23.28 -20.49
CA ALA A 68 2.63 23.51 -21.91
C ALA A 68 1.20 24.01 -22.19
N ARG A 69 0.23 23.59 -21.36
CA ARG A 69 -1.17 24.05 -21.44
C ARG A 69 -1.44 25.36 -20.69
N GLY A 70 -0.45 25.91 -19.98
CA GLY A 70 -0.61 27.11 -19.15
C GLY A 70 -1.50 26.87 -17.91
N GLU A 71 -1.56 25.64 -17.41
CA GLU A 71 -2.34 25.27 -16.21
C GLU A 71 -1.58 25.57 -14.92
N LEU A 72 -0.26 25.76 -14.99
CA LEU A 72 0.57 26.11 -13.84
C LEU A 72 0.92 27.60 -13.89
N ASP A 73 0.53 28.32 -12.84
CA ASP A 73 0.84 29.74 -12.69
C ASP A 73 2.28 29.91 -12.15
N GLU A 74 3.15 30.45 -13.00
CA GLU A 74 4.56 30.68 -12.66
C GLU A 74 4.73 31.68 -11.50
N SER A 75 3.81 32.63 -11.32
CA SER A 75 3.86 33.59 -10.21
C SER A 75 3.63 32.90 -8.87
N VAL A 76 2.67 31.97 -8.82
CA VAL A 76 2.38 31.15 -7.62
C VAL A 76 3.57 30.26 -7.29
N PHE A 77 4.17 29.60 -8.29
CA PHE A 77 5.39 28.80 -8.10
C PHE A 77 6.54 29.63 -7.51
N ASN A 78 6.83 30.79 -8.10
CA ASN A 78 7.91 31.65 -7.62
C ASN A 78 7.67 32.15 -6.19
N GLN A 79 6.40 32.46 -5.84
CA GLN A 79 6.04 32.87 -4.50
C GLN A 79 6.29 31.75 -3.49
N LEU A 80 5.79 30.53 -3.76
CA LEU A 80 5.97 29.37 -2.87
C LEU A 80 7.44 29.02 -2.65
N VAL A 81 8.25 29.07 -3.72
CA VAL A 81 9.70 28.84 -3.60
C VAL A 81 10.36 29.94 -2.77
N THR A 82 9.99 31.20 -2.97
CA THR A 82 10.54 32.32 -2.18
C THR A 82 10.20 32.17 -0.71
N ASP A 83 8.95 31.84 -0.37
CA ASP A 83 8.50 31.62 1.00
C ASP A 83 9.28 30.47 1.66
N MET A 84 9.47 29.35 0.95
CA MET A 84 10.25 28.22 1.45
C MET A 84 11.73 28.57 1.69
N LEU A 85 12.34 29.40 0.84
CA LEU A 85 13.72 29.90 1.01
C LEU A 85 13.86 30.85 2.20
N LEU A 86 12.80 31.58 2.54
CA LEU A 86 12.79 32.47 3.70
C LEU A 86 12.63 31.68 5.01
N GLU A 87 11.81 30.62 4.99
CA GLU A 87 11.59 29.74 6.14
C GLU A 87 12.82 28.91 6.51
N HIS A 88 13.66 28.55 5.53
CA HIS A 88 14.82 27.68 5.73
C HIS A 88 16.13 28.41 5.45
N HIS A 89 17.04 28.45 6.43
CA HIS A 89 18.37 29.02 6.24
C HIS A 89 19.32 28.00 5.59
N TYR A 90 19.42 28.07 4.26
CA TYR A 90 20.35 27.27 3.49
C TYR A 90 21.77 27.85 3.57
N ASN A 91 22.76 27.01 3.88
CA ASN A 91 24.18 27.39 3.86
C ASN A 91 24.76 27.32 2.42
N ILE A 92 24.02 27.85 1.45
CA ILE A 92 24.35 27.83 0.03
C ILE A 92 24.27 29.28 -0.49
N PRO A 93 25.28 29.79 -1.22
CA PRO A 93 25.22 31.13 -1.78
C PRO A 93 23.98 31.33 -2.67
N GLN A 94 23.30 32.47 -2.51
CA GLN A 94 22.02 32.78 -3.18
C GLN A 94 22.05 32.57 -4.70
N HIS A 95 23.18 32.86 -5.35
CA HIS A 95 23.33 32.67 -6.79
C HIS A 95 23.12 31.21 -7.21
N TYR A 96 23.64 30.24 -6.45
CA TYR A 96 23.47 28.82 -6.77
C TYR A 96 22.04 28.34 -6.51
N ILE A 97 21.37 28.90 -5.50
CA ILE A 97 19.97 28.62 -5.22
C ILE A 97 19.09 29.08 -6.39
N ASN A 98 19.26 30.34 -6.81
CA ASN A 98 18.52 30.91 -7.94
C ASN A 98 18.78 30.12 -9.23
N LEU A 99 20.04 29.75 -9.49
CA LEU A 99 20.42 28.94 -10.65
C LEU A 99 19.73 27.57 -10.63
N TYR A 100 19.70 26.90 -9.47
CA TYR A 100 19.00 25.63 -9.32
C TYR A 100 17.50 25.75 -9.60
N ILE A 101 16.85 26.77 -9.03
CA ILE A 101 15.42 27.03 -9.21
C ILE A 101 15.09 27.32 -10.68
N ASP A 102 15.86 28.19 -11.33
CA ASP A 102 15.63 28.52 -12.74
C ASP A 102 15.83 27.30 -13.65
N ASN A 103 16.79 26.42 -13.32
CA ASN A 103 16.96 25.16 -14.03
C ASN A 103 15.78 24.21 -13.81
N ILE A 104 15.33 24.04 -12.55
CA ILE A 104 14.25 23.08 -12.23
C ILE A 104 12.90 23.51 -12.79
N LYS A 105 12.63 24.83 -12.94
CA LYS A 105 11.43 25.34 -13.64
C LYS A 105 11.26 24.76 -15.04
N THR A 106 12.37 24.51 -15.71
CA THR A 106 12.35 24.03 -17.09
C THR A 106 12.36 22.50 -17.19
N LEU A 107 12.61 21.78 -16.08
CA LEU A 107 12.70 20.31 -15.97
C LEU A 107 13.49 19.63 -17.11
N LYS A 108 14.41 20.36 -17.77
CA LYS A 108 15.12 19.84 -18.94
C LYS A 108 16.06 18.72 -18.51
N ASP A 109 16.06 17.65 -19.29
CA ASP A 109 17.01 16.57 -19.08
C ASP A 109 18.44 17.11 -19.20
N VAL A 110 19.32 16.60 -18.33
CA VAL A 110 20.74 16.91 -18.40
C VAL A 110 21.25 16.40 -19.76
N PRO A 111 21.81 17.27 -20.62
CA PRO A 111 22.28 16.83 -21.93
C PRO A 111 23.33 15.73 -21.78
N ALA A 112 23.21 14.67 -22.58
CA ALA A 112 24.12 13.53 -22.54
C ALA A 112 25.59 13.94 -22.73
N SER A 113 25.87 15.09 -23.35
CA SER A 113 27.21 15.66 -23.50
C SER A 113 27.90 16.03 -22.19
N TYR A 114 27.15 16.22 -21.09
CA TYR A 114 27.72 16.45 -19.76
C TYR A 114 28.16 15.15 -19.09
N MET A 115 27.71 13.98 -19.56
CA MET A 115 28.15 12.66 -19.11
C MET A 115 29.29 12.19 -20.03
N ASN A 116 30.52 12.21 -19.52
CA ASN A 116 31.70 11.74 -20.24
C ASN A 116 32.43 10.66 -19.44
N HIS A 117 33.37 9.97 -20.07
CA HIS A 117 34.12 8.88 -19.43
C HIS A 117 34.88 9.30 -18.15
N SER A 118 35.09 10.59 -17.90
CA SER A 118 35.79 11.07 -16.71
C SER A 118 34.88 11.36 -15.51
N ASN A 119 33.55 11.45 -15.71
CA ASN A 119 32.61 11.77 -14.64
C ASN A 119 31.43 10.81 -14.52
N VAL A 120 31.21 9.90 -15.48
CA VAL A 120 30.09 8.95 -15.45
C VAL A 120 30.11 8.07 -14.19
N ASP A 121 31.28 7.55 -13.80
CA ASP A 121 31.39 6.70 -12.59
C ASP A 121 31.09 7.51 -11.32
N VAL A 122 31.60 8.74 -11.25
CA VAL A 122 31.36 9.66 -10.12
C VAL A 122 29.88 10.04 -10.02
N VAL A 123 29.23 10.31 -11.16
CA VAL A 123 27.80 10.64 -11.19
C VAL A 123 26.96 9.41 -10.82
N ALA A 124 27.33 8.23 -11.32
CA ALA A 124 26.65 6.97 -10.97
C ALA A 124 26.76 6.68 -9.47
N ASP A 125 27.95 6.81 -8.89
CA ASP A 125 28.18 6.61 -7.46
C ASP A 125 27.41 7.64 -6.61
N LEU A 126 27.39 8.92 -7.01
CA LEU A 126 26.61 9.96 -6.30
C LEU A 126 25.10 9.72 -6.39
N LEU A 127 24.58 9.27 -7.52
CA LEU A 127 23.16 8.93 -7.69
C LEU A 127 22.80 7.68 -6.87
N LEU A 128 23.67 6.67 -6.82
CA LEU A 128 23.51 5.47 -5.99
C LEU A 128 23.57 5.80 -4.49
N GLU A 129 24.51 6.65 -4.06
CA GLU A 129 24.59 7.13 -2.68
C GLU A 129 23.38 7.95 -2.29
N LYS A 130 22.91 8.84 -3.18
CA LYS A 130 21.72 9.64 -2.92
C LYS A 130 20.47 8.77 -2.86
N SER A 131 20.31 7.81 -3.78
CA SER A 131 19.24 6.80 -3.69
C SER A 131 19.26 6.08 -2.35
N LYS A 132 20.44 5.68 -1.85
CA LYS A 132 20.58 5.02 -0.54
C LYS A 132 20.27 5.94 0.64
N ARG A 133 20.58 7.23 0.58
CA ARG A 133 20.28 8.23 1.64
C ARG A 133 18.82 8.65 1.63
N ASP A 134 18.25 8.87 0.45
CA ASP A 134 16.83 9.10 0.25
C ASP A 134 16.01 7.86 0.66
N MET A 135 16.63 6.67 0.72
CA MET A 135 16.13 5.41 1.31
C MET A 135 16.43 5.22 2.82
N ALA A 136 17.13 6.15 3.47
CA ALA A 136 17.52 6.04 4.89
C ALA A 136 16.91 7.14 5.78
N ASP A 137 16.73 8.36 5.24
CA ASP A 137 16.30 9.53 6.04
C ASP A 137 14.76 9.64 6.22
N SER A 138 13.93 8.88 5.49
CA SER A 138 12.45 8.94 5.60
C SER A 138 11.78 7.77 6.34
N TYR A 139 12.52 6.84 6.95
CA TYR A 139 12.01 5.46 7.09
C TYR A 139 11.61 4.96 8.47
N HIS A 140 11.72 5.76 9.53
CA HIS A 140 11.51 5.22 10.87
C HIS A 140 10.05 5.04 11.31
N HIS A 141 9.05 5.31 10.47
CA HIS A 141 7.64 5.13 10.86
C HIS A 141 6.75 4.31 9.90
N TYR A 142 7.21 4.01 8.68
CA TYR A 142 6.35 3.41 7.64
C TYR A 142 7.00 2.25 6.84
N ASP A 143 8.08 1.67 7.35
CA ASP A 143 8.88 0.62 6.70
C ASP A 143 8.22 -0.77 6.63
N VAL A 144 7.05 -0.92 7.24
CA VAL A 144 6.45 -2.23 7.45
C VAL A 144 5.62 -2.63 6.22
N ARG A 145 6.27 -3.30 5.27
CA ARG A 145 5.60 -3.89 4.09
C ARG A 145 5.20 -5.36 4.34
N PRO A 146 4.09 -5.83 3.76
CA PRO A 146 3.78 -7.26 3.71
C PRO A 146 4.95 -8.06 3.14
N MET A 147 5.33 -9.16 3.79
CA MET A 147 6.50 -9.97 3.37
C MET A 147 6.41 -10.44 1.91
N SER A 148 5.19 -10.62 1.39
CA SER A 148 4.95 -10.99 0.00
C SER A 148 5.42 -9.94 -1.02
N ASP A 149 5.53 -8.67 -0.64
CA ASP A 149 5.98 -7.60 -1.52
C ASP A 149 7.51 -7.60 -1.70
N ALA A 150 8.26 -8.21 -0.78
CA ALA A 150 9.72 -8.28 -0.82
C ALA A 150 10.25 -9.52 -1.59
N ILE A 151 9.39 -10.51 -1.85
CA ILE A 151 9.78 -11.79 -2.45
C ILE A 151 9.37 -11.80 -3.92
N ILE A 152 10.32 -12.11 -4.80
CA ILE A 152 10.11 -12.26 -6.24
C ILE A 152 10.31 -13.74 -6.60
N ASP A 153 9.45 -14.29 -7.44
CA ASP A 153 9.57 -15.67 -7.91
C ASP A 153 10.62 -15.84 -9.02
N GLU A 154 10.83 -17.08 -9.46
CA GLU A 154 11.82 -17.42 -10.49
C GLU A 154 11.51 -16.77 -11.87
N GLN A 155 10.29 -16.29 -12.07
CA GLN A 155 9.84 -15.63 -13.30
C GLN A 155 9.93 -14.10 -13.20
N GLY A 156 10.35 -13.55 -12.06
CA GLY A 156 10.44 -12.11 -11.85
C GLY A 156 9.15 -11.47 -11.38
N GLU A 157 8.10 -12.25 -11.05
CA GLU A 157 6.83 -11.72 -10.55
C GLU A 157 6.86 -11.62 -9.01
N PRO A 158 6.36 -10.51 -8.41
CA PRO A 158 6.21 -10.40 -6.96
C PRO A 158 5.26 -11.48 -6.41
N LEU A 159 5.63 -12.11 -5.30
CA LEU A 159 4.78 -13.10 -4.64
C LEU A 159 3.43 -12.51 -4.22
N SER A 160 3.38 -11.20 -3.94
CA SER A 160 2.15 -10.49 -3.63
C SER A 160 1.11 -10.54 -4.74
N GLU A 161 1.52 -10.65 -6.00
CA GLU A 161 0.59 -10.83 -7.12
C GLU A 161 -0.05 -12.22 -7.09
N GLN A 162 0.69 -13.25 -6.68
CA GLN A 162 0.11 -14.59 -6.47
C GLN A 162 -0.90 -14.59 -5.32
N VAL A 163 -0.58 -13.92 -4.20
CA VAL A 163 -1.50 -13.74 -3.07
C VAL A 163 -2.74 -12.97 -3.51
N ASN A 164 -2.58 -11.90 -4.28
CA ASN A 164 -3.68 -11.09 -4.81
C ASN A 164 -4.63 -11.92 -5.67
N ARG A 165 -4.11 -12.74 -6.59
CA ARG A 165 -4.93 -13.63 -7.41
C ARG A 165 -5.75 -14.62 -6.59
N GLN A 166 -5.17 -15.18 -5.53
CA GLN A 166 -5.88 -16.06 -4.61
C GLN A 166 -6.99 -15.29 -3.88
N MET A 167 -6.68 -14.12 -3.34
CA MET A 167 -7.68 -13.29 -2.65
C MET A 167 -8.79 -12.81 -3.57
N ILE A 168 -8.51 -12.41 -4.81
CA ILE A 168 -9.52 -12.07 -5.81
C ILE A 168 -10.45 -13.25 -6.06
N LYS A 169 -9.90 -14.44 -6.30
CA LYS A 169 -10.67 -15.67 -6.55
C LYS A 169 -11.63 -15.97 -5.41
N TRP A 170 -11.11 -16.02 -4.18
CA TRP A 170 -11.90 -16.41 -3.01
C TRP A 170 -12.91 -15.34 -2.60
N THR A 171 -12.50 -14.08 -2.65
CA THR A 171 -13.40 -12.97 -2.34
C THR A 171 -14.55 -12.93 -3.34
N LYS A 172 -14.26 -13.03 -4.65
CA LYS A 172 -15.28 -13.12 -5.71
C LYS A 172 -16.28 -14.25 -5.47
N LEU A 173 -15.79 -15.44 -5.11
CA LEU A 173 -16.64 -16.61 -4.85
C LEU A 173 -17.54 -16.40 -3.63
N TYR A 174 -17.03 -15.75 -2.57
CA TYR A 174 -17.77 -15.49 -1.35
C TYR A 174 -18.84 -14.41 -1.52
N ILE A 175 -18.50 -13.30 -2.17
CA ILE A 175 -19.43 -12.16 -2.32
C ILE A 175 -20.56 -12.44 -3.31
N ASP A 176 -20.41 -13.45 -4.17
CA ASP A 176 -21.39 -13.78 -5.21
C ASP A 176 -22.78 -13.95 -4.58
N GLN A 177 -23.72 -13.12 -5.02
CA GLN A 177 -25.10 -13.08 -4.53
C GLN A 177 -25.96 -14.08 -5.29
N PHE A 178 -25.54 -15.34 -5.32
CA PHE A 178 -26.26 -16.43 -6.00
C PHE A 178 -26.45 -16.19 -7.52
N LEU A 179 -25.61 -15.37 -8.15
CA LEU A 179 -25.61 -15.24 -9.61
C LEU A 179 -25.06 -16.52 -10.25
N SER A 180 -24.15 -17.20 -9.57
CA SER A 180 -23.73 -18.56 -9.92
C SER A 180 -24.71 -19.61 -9.39
N SER A 181 -24.94 -20.66 -10.17
CA SER A 181 -25.75 -21.82 -9.75
C SER A 181 -25.13 -22.62 -8.59
N TRP A 182 -23.87 -22.37 -8.27
CA TRP A 182 -23.11 -23.02 -7.21
C TRP A 182 -22.71 -21.99 -6.16
N THR A 183 -23.14 -22.20 -4.92
CA THR A 183 -22.77 -21.35 -3.79
C THR A 183 -21.49 -21.86 -3.14
N MET A 184 -20.72 -20.97 -2.52
CA MET A 184 -19.53 -21.34 -1.76
C MET A 184 -19.92 -22.25 -0.57
N PRO A 185 -19.42 -23.49 -0.48
CA PRO A 185 -19.72 -24.36 0.66
C PRO A 185 -19.24 -23.77 1.99
N LYS A 186 -20.02 -23.95 3.05
CA LYS A 186 -19.77 -23.43 4.41
C LYS A 186 -19.74 -21.91 4.55
N ARG A 187 -20.27 -21.18 3.56
CA ARG A 187 -20.37 -19.71 3.58
C ARG A 187 -21.10 -19.19 4.82
N GLU A 188 -22.09 -19.93 5.30
CA GLU A 188 -22.90 -19.60 6.47
C GLU A 188 -22.10 -19.56 7.78
N GLN A 189 -20.88 -20.13 7.80
CA GLN A 189 -20.02 -20.11 8.98
C GLN A 189 -19.23 -18.79 9.06
N SER A 190 -18.54 -18.44 7.99
CA SER A 190 -17.80 -17.19 7.77
C SER A 190 -16.99 -17.29 6.48
N PHE A 191 -16.41 -16.19 6.01
CA PHE A 191 -15.52 -16.23 4.85
C PHE A 191 -14.27 -17.09 5.12
N TYR A 192 -13.63 -16.93 6.28
CA TYR A 192 -12.42 -17.67 6.63
C TYR A 192 -12.67 -19.17 6.74
N HIS A 193 -13.76 -19.58 7.38
CA HIS A 193 -14.08 -21.00 7.54
C HIS A 193 -14.39 -21.67 6.19
N ALA A 194 -15.12 -20.97 5.33
CA ALA A 194 -15.39 -21.43 3.97
C ALA A 194 -14.08 -21.53 3.15
N TRP A 195 -13.20 -20.52 3.25
CA TRP A 195 -11.89 -20.52 2.63
C TRP A 195 -11.03 -21.69 3.13
N LEU A 196 -10.83 -21.82 4.45
CA LEU A 196 -10.00 -22.86 5.05
C LEU A 196 -10.46 -24.26 4.65
N HIS A 197 -11.78 -24.48 4.61
CA HIS A 197 -12.37 -25.74 4.19
C HIS A 197 -12.03 -26.12 2.74
N LEU A 198 -12.03 -25.14 1.82
CA LEU A 198 -11.85 -25.37 0.39
C LEU A 198 -10.37 -25.26 -0.05
N ALA A 199 -9.64 -24.27 0.46
CA ALA A 199 -8.26 -23.95 0.09
C ALA A 199 -7.29 -25.10 0.39
N GLN A 200 -7.52 -25.86 1.47
CA GLN A 200 -6.73 -27.06 1.79
C GLN A 200 -6.85 -28.19 0.75
N HIS A 201 -7.79 -28.09 -0.20
CA HIS A 201 -7.99 -29.02 -1.32
C HIS A 201 -7.74 -28.39 -2.68
N ASP A 202 -7.38 -27.10 -2.73
CA ASP A 202 -7.22 -26.37 -3.98
C ASP A 202 -5.88 -26.73 -4.67
N HIS A 203 -5.97 -27.16 -5.93
CA HIS A 203 -4.82 -27.59 -6.73
C HIS A 203 -3.97 -26.43 -7.27
N SER A 204 -4.42 -25.18 -7.15
CA SER A 204 -3.59 -24.00 -7.41
C SER A 204 -2.50 -23.80 -6.35
N PHE A 205 -2.61 -24.43 -5.17
CA PHE A 205 -1.55 -24.51 -4.18
C PHE A 205 -0.67 -25.76 -4.40
N THR A 206 0.57 -25.72 -3.95
CA THR A 206 1.43 -26.90 -3.85
C THR A 206 0.97 -27.83 -2.73
N LYS A 207 1.45 -29.09 -2.73
CA LYS A 207 1.16 -30.04 -1.64
C LYS A 207 1.64 -29.53 -0.27
N ALA A 208 2.80 -28.86 -0.23
CA ALA A 208 3.33 -28.27 0.99
C ALA A 208 2.45 -27.13 1.51
N GLN A 209 2.06 -26.20 0.63
CA GLN A 209 1.15 -25.10 0.96
C GLN A 209 -0.19 -25.61 1.48
N ARG A 210 -0.80 -26.62 0.82
CA ARG A 210 -2.05 -27.23 1.32
C ARG A 210 -1.89 -27.83 2.72
N GLN A 211 -0.73 -28.41 3.03
CA GLN A 211 -0.47 -28.96 4.36
C GLN A 211 -0.32 -27.87 5.43
N VAL A 212 0.26 -26.72 5.07
CA VAL A 212 0.28 -25.54 5.94
C VAL A 212 -1.14 -25.02 6.18
N ILE A 213 -1.93 -24.83 5.11
CA ILE A 213 -3.32 -24.36 5.21
C ILE A 213 -4.14 -25.29 6.12
N LYS A 214 -4.00 -26.61 5.94
CA LYS A 214 -4.69 -27.62 6.77
C LYS A 214 -4.31 -27.55 8.26
N GLY A 215 -3.12 -27.05 8.58
CA GLY A 215 -2.63 -26.90 9.95
C GLY A 215 -3.01 -25.58 10.62
N LEU A 216 -3.67 -24.65 9.91
CA LEU A 216 -4.06 -23.36 10.48
C LEU A 216 -5.14 -23.51 11.56
N PRO A 217 -5.15 -22.63 12.58
CA PRO A 217 -6.23 -22.56 13.55
C PRO A 217 -7.59 -22.34 12.88
N ASN A 218 -8.67 -22.89 13.45
CA ASN A 218 -10.02 -22.60 12.96
C ASN A 218 -10.48 -21.17 13.32
N ASP A 219 -9.91 -20.58 14.38
CA ASP A 219 -10.23 -19.21 14.77
C ASP A 219 -9.42 -18.20 13.94
N PRO A 220 -10.07 -17.28 13.20
CA PRO A 220 -9.39 -16.31 12.35
C PRO A 220 -8.37 -15.44 13.09
N LYS A 221 -8.65 -15.08 14.35
CA LYS A 221 -7.80 -14.18 15.14
C LYS A 221 -6.54 -14.91 15.59
N MET A 222 -6.68 -16.14 16.07
CA MET A 222 -5.56 -17.02 16.37
C MET A 222 -4.69 -17.27 15.14
N THR A 223 -5.29 -17.39 13.95
CA THR A 223 -4.54 -17.51 12.69
C THR A 223 -3.70 -16.28 12.41
N ILE A 224 -4.28 -15.07 12.50
CA ILE A 224 -3.54 -13.82 12.29
C ILE A 224 -2.39 -13.69 13.31
N GLU A 225 -2.66 -13.93 14.60
CA GLU A 225 -1.64 -13.88 15.65
C GLU A 225 -0.53 -14.91 15.40
N SER A 226 -0.88 -16.13 14.99
CA SER A 226 0.09 -17.17 14.67
C SER A 226 0.99 -16.79 13.50
N VAL A 227 0.44 -16.14 12.47
CA VAL A 227 1.19 -15.71 11.28
C VAL A 227 2.11 -14.52 11.60
N LEU A 228 1.61 -13.52 12.33
CA LEU A 228 2.42 -12.38 12.79
C LEU A 228 3.62 -12.85 13.63
N ASN A 229 3.38 -13.80 14.55
CA ASN A 229 4.45 -14.40 15.35
C ASN A 229 5.42 -15.23 14.50
N HIS A 230 4.92 -16.00 13.51
CA HIS A 230 5.76 -16.81 12.63
C HIS A 230 6.71 -15.95 11.80
N PHE A 231 6.25 -14.79 11.31
CA PHE A 231 7.07 -13.82 10.60
C PHE A 231 7.87 -12.90 11.52
N SER A 232 7.77 -13.05 12.84
CA SER A 232 8.49 -12.24 13.84
C SER A 232 8.25 -10.74 13.68
N ILE A 233 7.02 -10.35 13.32
CA ILE A 233 6.63 -8.94 13.24
C ILE A 233 6.59 -8.37 14.66
N ALA A 234 7.15 -7.17 14.87
CA ALA A 234 7.10 -6.52 16.18
C ALA A 234 5.67 -6.07 16.50
N GLN A 235 5.27 -6.09 17.78
CA GLN A 235 3.90 -5.72 18.16
C GLN A 235 3.55 -4.26 17.83
N GLU A 236 4.55 -3.37 17.85
CA GLU A 236 4.42 -1.98 17.40
C GLU A 236 4.10 -1.85 15.91
N ASP A 237 4.51 -2.82 15.10
CA ASP A 237 4.34 -2.84 13.65
C ASP A 237 3.05 -3.55 13.19
N TYR A 238 2.32 -4.19 14.10
CA TYR A 238 1.12 -4.98 13.74
C TYR A 238 0.10 -4.19 12.95
N GLN A 239 -0.16 -2.93 13.34
CA GLN A 239 -1.11 -2.09 12.64
C GLN A 239 -0.63 -1.78 11.23
N ALA A 240 0.61 -1.29 11.07
CA ALA A 240 1.17 -0.97 9.76
C ALA A 240 1.23 -2.20 8.83
N TYR A 241 1.59 -3.37 9.37
CA TYR A 241 1.60 -4.63 8.62
C TYR A 241 0.19 -4.99 8.11
N VAL A 242 -0.82 -4.91 8.98
CA VAL A 242 -2.22 -5.16 8.60
C VAL A 242 -2.73 -4.12 7.60
N GLU A 243 -2.38 -2.85 7.75
CA GLU A 243 -2.70 -1.77 6.81
C GLU A 243 -2.15 -2.07 5.41
N GLY A 244 -0.91 -2.55 5.29
CA GLY A 244 -0.32 -2.99 4.03
C GLY A 244 -1.13 -4.10 3.34
N HIS A 245 -1.62 -5.08 4.12
CA HIS A 245 -2.49 -6.14 3.60
C HIS A 245 -3.87 -5.64 3.15
N LEU A 246 -4.46 -4.65 3.82
CA LEU A 246 -5.74 -4.04 3.42
C LEU A 246 -5.57 -3.18 2.16
N LEU A 247 -4.50 -2.39 2.11
CA LEU A 247 -4.15 -1.58 0.95
C LEU A 247 -3.86 -2.45 -0.26
N ALA A 248 -3.43 -3.71 -0.08
CA ALA A 248 -3.07 -4.63 -1.16
C ALA A 248 -4.13 -4.75 -2.25
N LEU A 249 -5.40 -4.83 -1.84
CA LEU A 249 -6.57 -4.90 -2.70
C LEU A 249 -7.67 -4.00 -2.12
N PRO A 250 -7.51 -2.68 -2.19
CA PRO A 250 -8.32 -1.75 -1.41
C PRO A 250 -9.77 -1.74 -1.90
N GLY A 251 -10.01 -2.03 -3.18
CA GLY A 251 -11.34 -2.23 -3.74
C GLY A 251 -12.09 -3.43 -3.13
N TRP A 252 -11.39 -4.56 -2.97
CA TRP A 252 -11.98 -5.78 -2.38
C TRP A 252 -12.14 -5.63 -0.87
N ALA A 253 -11.11 -5.14 -0.17
CA ALA A 253 -11.15 -4.89 1.26
C ALA A 253 -12.25 -3.87 1.61
N GLY A 254 -12.36 -2.77 0.85
CA GLY A 254 -13.42 -1.78 1.00
C GLY A 254 -14.82 -2.35 0.78
N MET A 255 -15.01 -3.24 -0.21
CA MET A 255 -16.31 -3.91 -0.42
C MET A 255 -16.68 -4.82 0.76
N LEU A 256 -15.72 -5.58 1.29
CA LEU A 256 -15.94 -6.42 2.47
C LEU A 256 -16.20 -5.58 3.72
N TYR A 257 -15.52 -4.44 3.87
CA TYR A 257 -15.77 -3.48 4.94
C TYR A 257 -17.19 -2.91 4.88
N TYR A 258 -17.66 -2.51 3.69
CA TYR A 258 -19.04 -2.06 3.54
C TYR A 258 -20.02 -3.15 3.97
N ARG A 259 -19.82 -4.39 3.53
CA ARG A 259 -20.70 -5.52 3.87
C ARG A 259 -20.72 -5.81 5.37
N SER A 260 -19.58 -5.72 6.06
CA SER A 260 -19.51 -5.94 7.50
C SER A 260 -20.32 -4.92 8.30
N GLN A 261 -20.52 -3.71 7.75
CA GLN A 261 -21.40 -2.69 8.33
C GLN A 261 -22.89 -2.95 8.03
N GLN A 262 -23.22 -3.56 6.88
CA GLN A 262 -24.61 -3.78 6.47
C GLN A 262 -25.23 -5.07 7.03
N HIS A 263 -24.41 -6.07 7.35
CA HIS A 263 -24.87 -7.40 7.69
C HIS A 263 -24.27 -7.88 9.00
N HIS A 264 -25.10 -8.05 10.03
CA HIS A 264 -24.63 -8.47 11.36
C HIS A 264 -23.88 -9.81 11.35
N PHE A 265 -24.31 -10.76 10.50
CA PHE A 265 -23.62 -12.05 10.35
C PHE A 265 -22.25 -11.94 9.66
N GLU A 266 -21.94 -10.81 9.02
CA GLU A 266 -20.66 -10.53 8.37
C GLU A 266 -19.84 -9.47 9.13
N GLN A 267 -20.19 -9.14 10.37
CA GLN A 267 -19.52 -8.08 11.14
C GLN A 267 -18.00 -8.30 11.31
N HIS A 268 -17.51 -9.53 11.18
CA HIS A 268 -16.09 -9.90 11.28
C HIS A 268 -15.41 -10.15 9.92
N LEU A 269 -16.05 -9.76 8.81
CA LEU A 269 -15.59 -10.12 7.47
C LEU A 269 -14.19 -9.58 7.11
N LEU A 270 -13.80 -8.43 7.67
CA LEU A 270 -12.42 -7.93 7.53
C LEU A 270 -11.40 -8.80 8.28
N THR A 271 -11.74 -9.31 9.46
CA THR A 271 -10.91 -10.27 10.18
C THR A 271 -10.76 -11.56 9.37
N ASP A 272 -11.86 -12.06 8.81
CA ASP A 272 -11.83 -13.26 7.97
C ASP A 272 -10.98 -13.08 6.72
N TYR A 273 -11.06 -11.89 6.10
CA TYR A 273 -10.26 -11.52 4.94
C TYR A 273 -8.77 -11.52 5.27
N LEU A 274 -8.38 -10.86 6.35
CA LEU A 274 -7.00 -10.78 6.81
C LEU A 274 -6.46 -12.15 7.23
N ALA A 275 -7.27 -13.00 7.86
CA ALA A 275 -6.84 -14.35 8.24
C ALA A 275 -6.64 -15.29 7.04
N SER A 276 -7.33 -15.03 5.93
CA SER A 276 -7.22 -15.84 4.69
C SER A 276 -6.07 -15.38 3.79
N ARG A 277 -5.62 -14.13 3.93
CA ARG A 277 -4.60 -13.48 3.10
C ARG A 277 -3.20 -13.74 3.62
#